data_AF-M1BCN2-F1
#
_entry.id   AF-M1BCN2-F1
#
_cell.length_a   1.000
_cell.length_b   1.000
_cell.length_c   1.000
_cell.angle_alpha   90.00
_cell.angle_beta   90.00
_cell.angle_gamma   90.00
#
_symmetry.space_group_name_H-M   'P 1'
#
loop_
_entity.id
_entity.type
_entity.pdbx_description
1 polymer ?
#
loop_
_entity_poly.entity_id
_entity_poly.type
_entity_poly.pdbx_seq_one_letter_code
_entity_poly.pdbx_strand_id
1 'polypeptide(L)'
;MYSFPQIQLPPGAIDAAKKLEKAPDVFYCLKLLEATGISTVPGSGFGQKEGVFHLRTTILPVEEEMPSIMASFKKFNDEFMAQYE
;
A
#
# COMPACT_ATOMS: atom_id res chain seq x y z
N MET A 1 13.73 -12.06 -1.95
CA MET A 1 13.61 -10.87 -2.83
C MET A 1 12.33 -10.07 -2.61
N TYR A 2 11.29 -10.63 -1.98
CA TYR A 2 10.02 -9.93 -1.76
C TYR A 2 9.70 -9.84 -0.28
N SER A 3 9.03 -8.75 0.09
CA SER A 3 8.31 -8.60 1.36
C SER A 3 6.82 -8.50 1.07
N PHE A 4 5.99 -9.04 1.97
CA PHE A 4 4.53 -9.08 1.84
C PHE A 4 3.83 -8.57 3.09
N PRO A 5 4.02 -7.28 3.46
CA PRO A 5 3.42 -6.73 4.67
C PRO A 5 1.90 -6.68 4.56
N GLN A 6 1.25 -6.99 5.68
CA GLN A 6 -0.17 -6.72 5.88
C GLN A 6 -0.36 -5.22 6.11
N ILE A 7 -1.38 -4.64 5.49
CA ILE A 7 -1.81 -3.26 5.69
C ILE A 7 -3.13 -3.28 6.45
N GLN A 8 -3.19 -2.56 7.57
CA GLN A 8 -4.42 -2.38 8.33
C GLN A 8 -5.11 -1.12 7.82
N LEU A 9 -5.95 -1.28 6.80
CA LEU A 9 -6.65 -0.15 6.17
C LEU A 9 -7.81 0.33 7.06
N PRO A 10 -7.97 1.64 7.27
CA PRO A 10 -9.09 2.18 8.04
C PRO A 10 -10.40 2.03 7.27
N PRO A 11 -11.56 2.06 7.96
CA PRO A 11 -12.87 1.88 7.32
C PRO A 11 -13.13 2.88 6.19
N GLY A 12 -12.72 4.15 6.36
CA GLY A 12 -12.90 5.18 5.33
C GLY A 12 -12.17 4.86 4.03
N ALA A 13 -11.00 4.21 4.11
CA ALA A 13 -10.23 3.80 2.93
C ALA A 13 -10.90 2.63 2.20
N ILE A 14 -11.45 1.68 2.97
CA ILE A 14 -12.20 0.54 2.43
C ILE A 14 -13.45 1.04 1.70
N ASP A 15 -14.18 1.98 2.27
CA ASP A 15 -15.39 2.53 1.65
C ASP A 15 -15.08 3.42 0.45
N ALA A 16 -14.00 4.20 0.49
CA ALA A 16 -13.51 4.94 -0.67
C ALA A 16 -13.13 4.00 -1.83
N ALA A 17 -12.45 2.89 -1.53
CA ALA A 17 -12.11 1.88 -2.54
C ALA A 17 -13.37 1.26 -3.16
N LYS A 18 -14.37 0.89 -2.34
CA LYS A 18 -15.67 0.36 -2.82
C LYS A 18 -16.39 1.34 -3.74
N LYS A 19 -16.44 2.63 -3.39
CA LYS A 19 -17.07 3.67 -4.24
C LYS A 19 -16.41 3.80 -5.62
N LEU A 20 -15.14 3.45 -5.71
CA LEU A 20 -14.36 3.44 -6.96
C LEU A 20 -14.33 2.08 -7.65
N GLU A 21 -15.10 1.10 -7.14
CA GLU A 21 -15.14 -0.28 -7.63
C GLU A 21 -13.76 -0.94 -7.65
N LYS A 22 -12.95 -0.67 -6.61
CA LYS A 22 -11.60 -1.24 -6.45
C LYS A 22 -11.50 -2.07 -5.17
N ALA A 23 -10.65 -3.09 -5.21
CA ALA A 23 -10.21 -3.76 -3.99
C ALA A 23 -9.42 -2.76 -3.10
N PRO A 24 -9.56 -2.79 -1.77
CA PRO A 24 -8.91 -1.83 -0.87
C PRO A 24 -7.38 -1.77 -0.99
N ASP A 25 -6.72 -2.91 -1.24
CA ASP A 25 -5.29 -2.95 -1.46
C ASP A 25 -4.86 -2.38 -2.83
N VAL A 26 -5.65 -2.60 -3.88
CA VAL A 26 -5.45 -1.96 -5.19
C VAL A 26 -5.54 -0.45 -5.04
N PHE A 27 -6.54 0.03 -4.29
CA PHE A 27 -6.71 1.45 -4.01
C PHE A 27 -5.48 2.04 -3.28
N TYR A 28 -5.01 1.38 -2.23
CA TYR A 28 -3.80 1.80 -1.50
C TYR A 28 -2.57 1.83 -2.42
N CYS A 29 -2.33 0.77 -3.20
CA CYS A 29 -1.16 0.69 -4.08
C CYS A 29 -1.17 1.77 -5.17
N LEU A 30 -2.34 2.10 -5.72
CA LEU A 30 -2.49 3.20 -6.68
C LEU A 30 -2.19 4.55 -6.02
N LYS A 31 -2.71 4.79 -4.82
CA LYS A 31 -2.46 6.04 -4.08
C LYS A 31 -0.99 6.20 -3.70
N LEU A 32 -0.33 5.11 -3.30
CA LEU A 32 1.11 5.10 -3.05
C LEU A 32 1.89 5.50 -4.31
N LEU A 33 1.55 4.89 -5.44
CA LEU A 33 2.18 5.17 -6.73
C LEU A 33 1.99 6.65 -7.13
N GLU A 34 0.77 7.16 -7.06
CA GLU A 34 0.44 8.56 -7.39
C GLU A 34 1.22 9.57 -6.54
N ALA A 35 1.37 9.30 -5.23
CA ALA A 35 2.00 10.23 -4.29
C ALA A 35 3.54 10.16 -4.30
N THR A 36 4.11 8.98 -4.54
CA THR A 36 5.54 8.74 -4.28
C THR A 36 6.33 8.23 -5.49
N GLY A 37 5.64 7.75 -6.54
CA GLY A 37 6.25 7.02 -7.64
C GLY A 37 6.62 5.56 -7.30
N ILE A 38 6.41 5.09 -6.07
CA ILE A 38 6.73 3.73 -5.65
C ILE A 38 5.67 2.75 -6.18
N SER A 39 6.09 1.87 -7.09
CA SER A 39 5.22 0.80 -7.61
C SER A 39 5.29 -0.45 -6.75
N THR A 40 4.12 -0.94 -6.32
CA THR A 40 3.96 -2.18 -5.55
C THR A 40 2.85 -3.03 -6.16
N VAL A 41 2.76 -4.31 -5.77
CA VAL A 41 1.71 -5.20 -6.29
C VAL A 41 0.67 -5.46 -5.19
N PRO A 42 -0.63 -5.24 -5.44
CA PRO A 42 -1.67 -5.47 -4.44
C PRO A 42 -1.84 -6.97 -4.12
N GLY A 43 -2.15 -7.27 -2.87
CA GLY A 43 -2.32 -8.64 -2.36
C GLY A 43 -3.46 -9.43 -3.02
N SER A 44 -4.49 -8.74 -3.51
CA SER A 44 -5.67 -9.30 -4.17
C SER A 44 -5.33 -10.10 -5.43
N GLY A 45 -4.21 -9.79 -6.09
CA GLY A 45 -3.70 -10.58 -7.22
C GLY A 45 -3.08 -11.93 -6.84
N PHE A 46 -2.80 -12.18 -5.55
CA PHE A 46 -2.14 -13.39 -5.06
C PHE A 46 -3.07 -14.34 -4.31
N GLY A 47 -4.30 -13.91 -4.02
CA GLY A 47 -5.17 -14.57 -3.07
C GLY A 47 -4.78 -14.24 -1.62
N GLN A 48 -5.73 -13.77 -0.83
CA GLN A 48 -5.54 -13.43 0.57
C GLN A 48 -6.84 -13.67 1.35
N LYS A 49 -6.73 -13.79 2.68
CA LYS A 49 -7.89 -13.98 3.54
C LYS A 49 -8.84 -12.79 3.42
N GLU A 50 -10.14 -13.06 3.41
CA GLU A 50 -11.17 -12.01 3.40
C GLU A 50 -11.00 -11.05 4.59
N GLY A 51 -11.15 -9.75 4.33
CA GLY A 51 -10.96 -8.69 5.31
C GLY A 51 -9.50 -8.38 5.64
N VAL A 52 -8.53 -9.05 5.00
CA VAL A 52 -7.10 -8.79 5.16
C VAL A 52 -6.53 -8.28 3.84
N PHE A 53 -5.66 -7.28 3.94
CA PHE A 53 -5.07 -6.60 2.79
C PHE A 53 -3.56 -6.62 2.89
N HIS A 54 -2.89 -6.89 1.78
CA HIS A 54 -1.44 -6.90 1.69
C HIS A 54 -0.97 -6.11 0.48
N LEU A 55 0.32 -5.81 0.46
CA LEU A 55 1.04 -5.42 -0.75
C LEU A 55 2.31 -6.27 -0.84
N ARG A 56 2.80 -6.50 -2.06
CA ARG A 56 4.13 -7.04 -2.31
C ARG A 56 5.08 -5.91 -2.70
N THR A 57 6.21 -5.84 -2.01
CA THR A 57 7.34 -4.96 -2.36
C THR A 57 8.62 -5.76 -2.55
N THR A 58 9.60 -5.18 -3.23
CA THR A 58 10.93 -5.76 -3.47
C THR A 58 11.96 -5.18 -2.52
N ILE A 59 12.90 -6.00 -2.08
CA ILE A 59 14.10 -5.59 -1.34
C ILE A 59 15.33 -5.49 -2.26
N LEU A 60 15.09 -5.16 -3.53
CA LEU A 60 16.11 -5.06 -4.58
C LEU A 60 16.80 -3.70 -4.70
N PRO A 61 16.19 -2.56 -4.29
CA PRO A 61 16.93 -1.31 -4.22
C PRO A 61 18.20 -1.48 -3.37
N VAL A 62 19.25 -0.76 -3.74
CA VAL A 62 20.51 -0.78 -2.98
C VAL A 62 20.30 -0.23 -1.57
N GLU A 63 21.04 -0.74 -0.59
CA GLU A 63 20.83 -0.38 0.82
C GLU A 63 20.95 1.13 1.09
N GLU A 64 21.77 1.85 0.32
CA GLU A 64 21.94 3.30 0.44
C GLU A 64 20.68 4.09 0.05
N GLU A 65 19.85 3.57 -0.87
CA GLU A 65 18.60 4.20 -1.31
C GLU A 65 17.43 3.89 -0.38
N MET A 66 17.48 2.75 0.31
CA MET A 66 16.39 2.24 1.16
C MET A 66 15.89 3.25 2.19
N PRO A 67 16.74 4.00 2.93
CA PRO A 67 16.26 5.01 3.88
C PRO A 67 15.33 6.05 3.26
N SER A 68 15.64 6.52 2.04
CA SER A 68 14.82 7.51 1.34
C SER A 68 13.48 6.94 0.88
N ILE A 69 13.49 5.71 0.35
CA ILE A 69 12.29 5.00 -0.11
C ILE A 69 11.38 4.73 1.09
N MET A 70 11.94 4.25 2.21
CA MET A 70 11.18 3.99 3.43
C MET A 70 10.63 5.26 4.05
N ALA A 71 11.37 6.38 4.02
CA ALA A 71 10.87 7.67 4.49
C ALA A 71 9.69 8.17 3.65
N SER A 72 9.78 8.08 2.32
CA SER A 72 8.70 8.44 1.39
C SER A 72 7.46 7.56 1.60
N PHE A 73 7.68 6.24 1.72
CA PHE A 73 6.62 5.28 2.01
C PHE A 73 5.94 5.58 3.34
N LYS A 74 6.71 5.81 4.42
CA LYS A 74 6.17 6.11 5.74
C LYS A 74 5.33 7.38 5.72
N LYS A 75 5.85 8.45 5.12
CA LYS A 75 5.13 9.73 5.02
C LYS A 75 3.78 9.54 4.32
N PHE A 76 3.79 8.87 3.16
CA PHE A 76 2.54 8.54 2.45
C PHE A 76 1.59 7.73 3.34
N ASN A 77 2.09 6.68 3.99
CA ASN A 77 1.26 5.81 4.82
C ASN A 77 0.61 6.59 5.96
N ASP A 78 1.36 7.40 6.70
CA ASP A 78 0.83 8.19 7.80
C ASP A 78 -0.26 9.17 7.33
N GLU A 79 -0.02 9.89 6.22
CA GLU A 79 -0.98 10.83 5.63
C GLU A 79 -2.24 10.11 5.11
N PHE A 80 -2.07 8.96 4.45
CA PHE A 80 -3.18 8.14 3.96
C PHE A 80 -4.03 7.63 5.12
N MET A 81 -3.40 7.10 6.18
CA MET A 81 -4.14 6.59 7.34
C MET A 81 -4.94 7.70 8.02
N ALA A 82 -4.34 8.88 8.23
CA ALA A 82 -5.02 10.03 8.83
C ALA A 82 -6.16 10.59 7.94
N GLN A 83 -6.01 10.54 6.62
CA GLN A 83 -7.04 11.00 5.68
C GLN A 83 -8.32 10.14 5.72
N TYR A 84 -8.17 8.85 6.02
CA TYR A 84 -9.23 7.85 5.90
C TYR A 84 -9.64 7.23 7.23
N GLU A 85 -9.15 7.77 8.35
CA GLU A 85 -9.48 7.36 9.71
C GLU A 85 -10.99 7.46 10.00
#